data_AF-A0ABD2NRN8-F1
#
_entry.id   AF-A0ABD2NRN8-F1
#
_cell.length_a   1.000
_cell.length_b   1.000
_cell.length_c   1.000
_cell.angle_alpha   90.00
_cell.angle_beta   90.00
_cell.angle_gamma   90.00
#
_symmetry.space_group_name_H-M   'P 1'
#
loop_
_entity.id
_entity.type
_entity.pdbx_description
1 polymer ?
#
loop_
_entity_poly.entity_id
_entity_poly.type
_entity_poly.pdbx_seq_one_letter_code
_entity_poly.pdbx_strand_id
1 'polypeptide(L)'
;MDKNLKYCKFIFVGPDSELISPTQIDDNKKIKIECFKGYYHNIVGKIDKADIIVALNSGLHEFDSSSSDTWDKSLSKLVNKNAPLLLTAYTKNELEEDVKRLQFFHIKTIVNIQKNPFSNVRPIRDWDSRDNSPFYVNGYITIIAANKYVCKIDL
;
A
#
# COMPACT_ATOMS: atom_id res chain seq x y z
N MET A 1 20.60 1.07 16.31
CA MET A 1 21.27 -0.11 15.70
C MET A 1 21.11 0.01 14.19
N ASP A 2 22.17 0.32 13.46
CA ASP A 2 22.15 0.35 12.00
C ASP A 2 21.86 -1.04 11.45
N LYS A 3 20.64 -1.26 10.95
CA LYS A 3 20.38 -2.41 10.11
C LYS A 3 21.10 -2.16 8.79
N ASN A 4 22.23 -2.82 8.62
CA ASN A 4 22.92 -2.97 7.34
C ASN A 4 21.99 -3.75 6.39
N LEU A 5 21.03 -3.05 5.78
CA LEU A 5 19.92 -3.63 5.03
C LEU A 5 20.44 -4.09 3.66
N LYS A 6 21.04 -5.29 3.64
CA LYS A 6 21.62 -5.90 2.42
C LYS A 6 20.55 -6.41 1.46
N TYR A 7 19.34 -6.66 1.97
CA TYR A 7 18.22 -7.20 1.21
C TYR A 7 16.90 -6.59 1.68
N CYS A 8 16.08 -6.14 0.73
CA CYS A 8 14.72 -5.67 1.01
C CYS A 8 13.76 -6.23 -0.04
N LYS A 9 12.68 -6.85 0.40
CA LYS A 9 11.63 -7.38 -0.47
C LYS A 9 10.37 -6.53 -0.38
N PHE A 10 10.03 -5.90 -1.51
CA PHE A 10 8.77 -5.20 -1.72
C PHE A 10 7.79 -6.13 -2.42
N ILE A 11 6.54 -6.13 -1.95
CA ILE A 11 5.43 -6.77 -2.65
C ILE A 11 4.44 -5.70 -3.09
N PHE A 12 4.30 -5.51 -4.39
CA PHE A 12 3.31 -4.61 -4.97
C PHE A 12 2.03 -5.37 -5.26
N VAL A 13 0.92 -4.77 -4.91
CA VAL A 13 -0.43 -5.31 -5.08
C VAL A 13 -1.29 -4.24 -5.71
N GLY A 14 -2.03 -4.62 -6.75
CA GLY A 14 -3.04 -3.75 -7.33
C GLY A 14 -3.45 -4.20 -8.73
N PRO A 15 -4.62 -3.76 -9.22
CA PRO A 15 -5.11 -4.08 -10.55
C PRO A 15 -4.17 -3.58 -11.66
N ASP A 16 -3.47 -2.46 -11.40
CA ASP A 16 -2.55 -1.82 -12.34
C ASP A 16 -1.08 -2.21 -12.11
N SER A 17 -0.82 -3.23 -11.28
CA SER A 17 0.54 -3.71 -11.08
C SER A 17 1.01 -4.47 -12.32
N GLU A 18 1.82 -3.81 -13.15
CA GLU A 18 2.62 -4.50 -14.15
C GLU A 18 3.85 -5.15 -13.49
N LEU A 19 4.28 -6.30 -14.01
CA LEU A 19 5.42 -7.05 -13.50
C LEU A 19 6.69 -6.23 -13.66
N ILE A 20 7.14 -5.57 -12.57
CA ILE A 20 8.46 -4.97 -12.52
C ILE A 20 9.43 -6.11 -12.18
N SER A 21 10.37 -6.37 -13.09
CA SER A 21 11.44 -7.34 -12.84
C SER A 21 12.29 -6.87 -11.64
N PRO A 22 12.81 -7.77 -10.79
CA PRO A 22 13.63 -7.39 -9.64
C PRO A 22 14.77 -6.47 -10.09
N THR A 23 14.80 -5.26 -9.54
CA THR A 23 15.82 -4.25 -9.87
C THR A 23 16.88 -4.27 -8.78
N GLN A 24 18.09 -4.73 -9.13
CA GLN A 24 19.25 -4.54 -8.26
C GLN A 24 19.63 -3.05 -8.27
N ILE A 25 19.77 -2.43 -7.09
CA ILE A 25 20.08 -0.99 -6.98
C ILE A 25 21.58 -0.75 -6.94
N ASP A 26 22.34 -1.58 -6.22
CA ASP A 26 23.82 -1.56 -6.21
C ASP A 26 24.40 -2.94 -5.87
N ASP A 27 25.73 -3.08 -5.89
CA ASP A 27 26.45 -4.35 -5.67
C ASP A 27 26.29 -4.92 -4.25
N ASN A 28 25.88 -4.11 -3.27
CA ASN A 28 25.80 -4.48 -1.84
C ASN A 28 24.38 -4.49 -1.28
N LYS A 29 23.40 -3.94 -2.01
CA LYS A 29 21.99 -3.84 -1.64
C LYS A 29 21.11 -4.39 -2.74
N LYS A 30 20.43 -5.49 -2.42
CA LYS A 30 19.50 -6.16 -3.34
C LYS A 30 18.07 -5.81 -2.97
N ILE A 31 17.34 -5.22 -3.92
CA ILE A 31 15.89 -5.08 -3.80
C ILE A 31 15.24 -6.18 -4.64
N LYS A 32 14.34 -6.94 -4.00
CA LYS A 32 13.45 -7.85 -4.72
C LYS A 32 12.07 -7.22 -4.78
N ILE A 33 11.52 -7.15 -5.98
CA ILE A 33 10.17 -6.67 -6.23
C ILE A 33 9.37 -7.87 -6.74
N GLU A 34 8.21 -8.12 -6.13
CA GLU A 34 7.21 -9.06 -6.62
C GLU A 34 5.89 -8.30 -6.82
N CYS A 35 5.28 -8.44 -8.00
CA CYS A 35 4.00 -7.81 -8.31
C CYS A 35 2.89 -8.86 -8.34
N PHE A 36 1.78 -8.59 -7.66
CA PHE A 36 0.57 -9.38 -7.71
C PHE A 36 -0.57 -8.56 -8.31
N LYS A 37 -0.93 -8.90 -9.54
CA LYS A 37 -2.10 -8.33 -10.22
C LYS A 37 -3.39 -8.95 -9.68
N GLY A 38 -4.27 -8.10 -9.17
CA GLY A 38 -5.62 -8.48 -8.72
C GLY A 38 -5.99 -7.90 -7.35
N TYR A 39 -7.16 -8.29 -6.87
CA TYR A 39 -7.70 -7.82 -5.59
C TYR A 39 -6.98 -8.43 -4.38
N TYR A 40 -6.91 -7.67 -3.30
CA TYR A 40 -6.17 -8.03 -2.07
C TYR A 40 -6.64 -9.34 -1.44
N HIS A 41 -7.93 -9.65 -1.53
CA HIS A 41 -8.49 -10.90 -0.99
C HIS A 41 -8.00 -12.16 -1.75
N ASN A 42 -7.59 -12.03 -3.01
CA ASN A 42 -7.07 -13.15 -3.82
C ASN A 42 -5.58 -13.40 -3.62
N ILE A 43 -4.85 -12.39 -3.13
CA ILE A 43 -3.38 -12.37 -3.14
C ILE A 43 -2.80 -12.46 -1.73
N VAL A 44 -3.51 -12.04 -0.68
CA VAL A 44 -2.99 -12.01 0.70
C VAL A 44 -2.52 -13.38 1.21
N GLY A 45 -3.14 -14.46 0.72
CA GLY A 45 -2.73 -15.84 1.02
C GLY A 45 -1.44 -16.28 0.31
N LYS A 46 -1.06 -15.62 -0.79
CA LYS A 46 0.16 -15.91 -1.58
C LYS A 46 1.37 -15.11 -1.08
N ILE A 47 1.16 -14.14 -0.19
CA ILE A 47 2.23 -13.33 0.40
C ILE A 47 2.86 -14.10 1.56
N ASP A 48 3.99 -14.76 1.32
CA ASP A 48 4.68 -15.52 2.38
C ASP A 48 5.50 -14.60 3.30
N LYS A 49 6.40 -13.81 2.70
CA LYS A 49 7.30 -12.89 3.40
C LYS A 49 7.54 -11.64 2.55
N ALA A 50 7.39 -10.47 3.18
CA ALA A 50 7.71 -9.16 2.63
C ALA A 50 8.39 -8.34 3.72
N ASP A 51 9.24 -7.39 3.32
CA ASP A 51 9.72 -6.35 4.23
C ASP A 51 8.80 -5.13 4.18
N ILE A 52 8.20 -4.85 3.00
CA ILE A 52 7.16 -3.82 2.81
C ILE A 52 6.12 -4.37 1.82
N ILE A 53 4.84 -4.14 2.11
CA ILE A 53 3.73 -4.39 1.17
C ILE A 53 3.24 -3.05 0.64
N VAL A 54 3.12 -2.94 -0.68
CA VAL A 54 2.69 -1.74 -1.41
C VAL A 54 1.33 -2.00 -2.02
N ALA A 55 0.33 -1.29 -1.54
CA ALA A 55 -1.04 -1.31 -2.03
C ALA A 55 -1.25 -0.11 -2.97
N LEU A 56 -1.25 -0.38 -4.27
CA LEU A 56 -1.42 0.64 -5.31
C LEU A 56 -2.89 1.00 -5.47
N ASN A 57 -3.21 2.31 -5.46
CA ASN A 57 -4.57 2.86 -5.49
C ASN A 57 -5.55 1.99 -4.71
N SER A 58 -5.35 1.92 -3.39
CA SER A 58 -5.75 0.76 -2.59
C SER A 58 -7.25 0.53 -2.52
N GLY A 59 -8.07 1.58 -2.50
CA GLY A 59 -9.53 1.50 -2.58
C GLY A 59 -10.12 0.60 -1.50
N LEU A 60 -9.53 0.57 -0.31
CA LEU A 60 -9.96 -0.31 0.79
C LEU A 60 -11.31 0.14 1.39
N HIS A 61 -11.63 1.42 1.25
CA HIS A 61 -12.92 1.99 1.61
C HIS A 61 -14.01 1.66 0.57
N GLU A 62 -13.64 1.26 -0.65
CA GLU A 62 -14.62 0.90 -1.67
C GLU A 62 -15.41 -0.30 -1.15
N PHE A 63 -16.74 -0.18 -1.16
CA PHE A 63 -17.68 -1.20 -0.70
C PHE A 63 -17.80 -1.38 0.82
N ASP A 64 -17.19 -0.52 1.65
CA ASP A 64 -17.44 -0.53 3.09
C ASP A 64 -18.95 -0.50 3.36
N SER A 65 -19.42 -1.42 4.21
CA SER A 65 -20.83 -1.55 4.62
C SER A 65 -21.80 -1.96 3.52
N SER A 66 -21.29 -2.41 2.36
CA SER A 66 -22.11 -3.06 1.33
C SER A 66 -22.24 -4.57 1.56
N SER A 67 -23.28 -5.19 1.02
CA SER A 67 -23.44 -6.65 1.03
C SER A 67 -22.35 -7.41 0.25
N SER A 68 -21.52 -6.68 -0.50
CA SER A 68 -20.41 -7.20 -1.29
C SER A 68 -19.05 -7.00 -0.59
N ASP A 69 -19.03 -6.48 0.64
CA ASP A 69 -17.81 -6.33 1.42
C ASP A 69 -17.22 -7.71 1.79
N THR A 70 -16.13 -8.06 1.11
CA THR A 70 -15.35 -9.28 1.36
C THR A 70 -13.98 -8.96 1.98
N TRP A 71 -13.77 -7.70 2.36
CA TRP A 71 -12.45 -7.17 2.68
C TRP A 71 -12.03 -7.43 4.12
N ASP A 72 -12.94 -7.48 5.09
CA ASP A 72 -12.61 -7.62 6.52
C ASP A 72 -11.59 -8.72 6.82
N LYS A 73 -11.81 -9.94 6.29
CA LYS A 73 -10.91 -11.08 6.50
C LYS A 73 -9.55 -10.87 5.82
N SER A 74 -9.52 -10.16 4.72
CA SER A 74 -8.34 -9.94 3.90
C SER A 74 -7.50 -8.77 4.43
N LEU A 75 -8.13 -7.68 4.86
CA LEU A 75 -7.52 -6.54 5.52
C LEU A 75 -6.86 -6.96 6.83
N SER A 76 -7.57 -7.74 7.65
CA SER A 76 -6.99 -8.30 8.88
C SER A 76 -5.73 -9.13 8.59
N LYS A 77 -5.76 -9.99 7.57
CA LYS A 77 -4.59 -10.77 7.15
C LYS A 77 -3.46 -9.89 6.62
N LEU A 78 -3.79 -8.83 5.90
CA LEU A 78 -2.83 -7.90 5.30
C LEU A 78 -2.10 -7.09 6.38
N VAL A 79 -2.84 -6.47 7.31
CA VAL A 79 -2.29 -5.71 8.44
C VAL A 79 -1.47 -6.60 9.37
N ASN A 80 -1.88 -7.85 9.54
CA ASN A 80 -1.17 -8.80 10.41
C ASN A 80 0.07 -9.45 9.79
N LYS A 81 0.36 -9.19 8.50
CA LYS A 81 1.66 -9.57 7.94
C LYS A 81 2.77 -8.85 8.71
N ASN A 82 3.90 -9.52 8.90
CA ASN A 82 5.09 -8.96 9.55
C ASN A 82 5.81 -7.88 8.73
N ALA A 83 5.06 -6.97 8.10
CA ALA A 83 5.56 -5.92 7.22
C ALA A 83 4.68 -4.65 7.34
N PRO A 84 5.27 -3.44 7.28
CA PRO A 84 4.53 -2.22 7.04
C PRO A 84 3.74 -2.28 5.73
N LEU A 85 2.60 -1.61 5.74
CA LEU A 85 1.72 -1.44 4.59
C LEU A 85 1.83 0.01 4.10
N LEU A 86 2.33 0.17 2.88
CA LEU A 86 2.35 1.43 2.15
C LEU A 86 1.10 1.47 1.29
N LEU A 87 0.25 2.46 1.53
CA LEU A 87 -0.98 2.69 0.78
C LEU A 87 -0.79 3.89 -0.15
N THR A 88 -1.39 3.81 -1.32
CA THR A 88 -1.49 4.95 -2.24
C THR A 88 -2.91 5.11 -2.73
N ALA A 89 -3.30 6.34 -3.08
CA ALA A 89 -4.62 6.64 -3.64
C ALA A 89 -4.53 7.84 -4.59
N TYR A 90 -5.59 8.09 -5.37
CA TYR A 90 -5.66 9.23 -6.28
C TYR A 90 -5.81 10.54 -5.51
N THR A 91 -6.63 10.52 -4.46
CA THR A 91 -6.94 11.70 -3.64
C THR A 91 -6.54 11.50 -2.17
N LYS A 92 -6.37 12.62 -1.47
CA LYS A 92 -6.13 12.60 -0.02
C LYS A 92 -7.31 11.97 0.73
N ASN A 93 -8.53 12.29 0.30
CA ASN A 93 -9.76 11.86 0.95
C ASN A 93 -9.95 10.34 0.88
N GLU A 94 -9.77 9.74 -0.31
CA GLU A 94 -9.77 8.28 -0.45
C GLU A 94 -8.77 7.60 0.49
N LEU A 95 -7.57 8.17 0.60
CA LEU A 95 -6.54 7.61 1.47
C LEU A 95 -6.88 7.76 2.96
N GLU A 96 -7.54 8.85 3.34
CA GLU A 96 -8.06 9.05 4.70
C GLU A 96 -9.13 8.02 5.04
N GLU A 97 -10.05 7.73 4.11
CA GLU A 97 -11.06 6.68 4.27
C GLU A 97 -10.44 5.27 4.33
N ASP A 98 -9.45 4.97 3.49
CA ASP A 98 -8.69 3.71 3.56
C ASP A 98 -8.04 3.51 4.93
N VAL A 99 -7.42 4.56 5.49
CA VAL A 99 -6.82 4.50 6.82
C VAL A 99 -7.88 4.30 7.89
N LYS A 100 -9.03 4.98 7.82
CA LYS A 100 -10.16 4.78 8.75
C LYS A 100 -10.63 3.33 8.77
N ARG A 101 -10.76 2.70 7.59
CA ARG A 101 -11.11 1.27 7.47
C ARG A 101 -10.14 0.36 8.22
N LEU A 102 -8.87 0.76 8.31
CA LEU A 102 -7.83 -0.04 8.97
C LEU A 102 -7.64 0.26 10.47
N GLN A 103 -8.26 1.32 11.00
CA GLN A 103 -8.11 1.71 12.42
C GLN A 103 -8.58 0.62 13.38
N PHE A 104 -9.55 -0.22 12.98
CA PHE A 104 -10.03 -1.36 13.76
C PHE A 104 -8.94 -2.42 14.05
N PHE A 105 -7.82 -2.43 13.31
CA PHE A 105 -6.76 -3.43 13.43
C PHE A 105 -5.56 -3.00 14.29
N HIS A 106 -5.71 -1.99 15.17
CA HIS A 106 -4.64 -1.51 16.06
C HIS A 106 -3.35 -1.17 15.31
N ILE A 107 -3.46 -0.25 14.35
CA ILE A 107 -2.35 0.22 13.52
C ILE A 107 -1.70 1.49 14.11
N LYS A 108 -0.44 1.73 13.72
CA LYS A 108 0.26 3.00 13.87
C LYS A 108 0.62 3.57 12.51
N THR A 109 0.45 4.87 12.35
CA THR A 109 0.97 5.63 11.21
C THR A 109 2.47 5.87 11.40
N ILE A 110 3.27 5.38 10.46
CA ILE A 110 4.72 5.61 10.37
C ILE A 110 4.99 6.88 9.57
N VAL A 111 4.31 7.03 8.43
CA VAL A 111 4.39 8.22 7.58
C VAL A 111 2.98 8.76 7.42
N ASN A 112 2.76 10.01 7.80
CA ASN A 112 1.47 10.68 7.64
C ASN A 112 1.09 10.81 6.16
N ILE A 113 -0.22 10.91 5.91
CA ILE A 113 -0.75 11.12 4.56
C ILE A 113 -0.12 12.38 3.96
N GLN A 114 0.50 12.22 2.80
CA GLN A 114 1.14 13.30 2.05
C GLN A 114 1.05 13.05 0.54
N LYS A 115 1.38 14.08 -0.26
CA LYS A 115 1.53 13.90 -1.71
C LYS A 115 2.64 12.90 -1.98
N ASN A 116 2.39 11.98 -2.91
CA ASN A 116 3.38 10.97 -3.27
C ASN A 116 4.42 11.58 -4.23
N PRO A 117 5.71 11.67 -3.84
CA PRO A 117 6.76 12.15 -4.75
C PRO A 117 7.02 11.19 -5.92
N PHE A 118 6.50 9.96 -5.84
CA PHE A 118 6.57 8.93 -6.88
C PHE A 118 5.24 8.75 -7.62
N SER A 119 4.33 9.72 -7.51
CA SER A 119 3.08 9.72 -8.27
C SER A 119 3.34 9.83 -9.78
N ASN A 120 2.33 9.44 -10.57
CA ASN A 120 2.39 9.65 -12.00
C ASN A 120 2.59 11.14 -12.31
N VAL A 121 3.45 11.46 -13.28
CA VAL A 121 3.73 12.84 -13.70
C VAL A 121 2.62 13.43 -14.56
N ARG A 122 1.77 12.58 -15.14
CA ARG A 122 0.68 13.00 -16.04
C ARG A 122 -0.63 13.11 -15.27
N PRO A 123 -1.28 14.29 -15.27
CA PRO A 123 -2.64 14.41 -14.76
C PRO A 123 -3.62 13.65 -15.65
N ILE A 124 -4.55 12.93 -15.03
CA ILE A 124 -5.66 12.24 -15.66
C ILE A 124 -6.94 13.01 -15.31
N ARG A 125 -7.88 13.09 -16.26
CA ARG A 125 -9.21 13.62 -16.01
C ARG A 125 -10.19 12.46 -15.98
N ASP A 126 -11.03 12.44 -14.95
CA ASP A 126 -12.17 11.53 -14.91
C ASP A 126 -13.34 12.22 -15.62
N TRP A 127 -13.76 11.66 -16.74
CA TRP A 127 -14.86 12.18 -17.55
C TRP A 127 -16.22 12.01 -16.85
N ASP A 128 -16.30 11.13 -15.85
CA ASP A 128 -17.51 10.87 -15.07
C ASP A 128 -17.55 11.70 -13.77
N SER A 129 -16.42 12.35 -13.41
CA SER A 129 -16.35 13.21 -12.23
C SER A 129 -17.03 14.57 -12.47
N ARG A 130 -17.97 14.94 -11.59
CA ARG A 130 -18.71 16.21 -11.69
C ARG A 130 -17.82 17.46 -11.57
N ASP A 131 -16.69 17.33 -10.90
CA ASP A 131 -15.74 18.42 -10.63
C ASP A 131 -14.72 18.61 -11.78
N ASN A 132 -14.55 17.64 -12.69
CA ASN A 132 -13.55 17.67 -13.78
C ASN A 132 -12.09 17.94 -13.33
N SER A 133 -11.82 17.91 -12.03
CA SER A 133 -10.51 18.15 -11.44
C SER A 133 -9.53 17.05 -11.88
N PRO A 134 -8.33 17.40 -12.35
CA PRO A 134 -7.33 16.40 -12.70
C PRO A 134 -6.83 15.67 -11.44
N PHE A 135 -6.66 14.36 -11.55
CA PHE A 135 -6.06 13.51 -10.52
C PHE A 135 -4.78 12.84 -11.03
N TYR A 136 -3.99 12.29 -10.13
CA TYR A 136 -2.75 11.60 -10.46
C TYR A 136 -2.79 10.17 -9.92
N VAL A 137 -2.40 9.20 -10.73
CA VAL A 137 -2.27 7.80 -10.31
C VAL A 137 -1.26 7.72 -9.17
N ASN A 138 -1.64 7.06 -8.07
CA ASN A 138 -0.88 6.99 -6.82
C ASN A 138 -0.54 8.40 -6.27
N GLY A 139 -1.43 9.39 -6.41
CA GLY A 139 -1.21 10.80 -6.08
C GLY A 139 -0.86 11.09 -4.61
N TYR A 140 -1.34 10.27 -3.69
CA TYR A 140 -1.09 10.37 -2.24
C TYR A 140 -0.51 9.07 -1.69
N ILE A 141 0.23 9.18 -0.58
CA ILE A 141 0.91 8.06 0.07
C ILE A 141 0.82 8.16 1.59
N THR A 142 0.74 7.01 2.26
CA THR A 142 0.89 6.85 3.70
C THR A 142 1.55 5.51 4.00
N ILE A 143 2.21 5.39 5.16
CA ILE A 143 2.78 4.12 5.62
C ILE A 143 2.24 3.85 7.01
N ILE A 144 1.66 2.67 7.18
CA ILE A 144 1.14 2.17 8.45
C ILE A 144 1.76 0.82 8.79
N ALA A 145 1.73 0.45 10.07
CA ALA A 145 2.09 -0.89 10.50
C ALA A 145 1.24 -1.29 11.71
N ALA A 146 1.06 -2.59 11.94
CA ALA A 146 0.44 -3.04 13.19
C ALA A 146 1.27 -2.60 14.41
N ASN A 147 0.62 -2.23 15.50
CA ASN A 147 1.27 -1.71 16.71
C ASN A 147 2.39 -2.61 17.26
N LYS A 148 2.26 -3.94 17.09
CA LYS A 148 3.28 -4.92 17.49
C LYS A 148 4.66 -4.77 16.81
N TYR A 149 4.79 -4.00 15.73
CA TYR A 149 6.06 -3.80 15.01
C TYR A 149 6.89 -2.61 15.51
N VAL A 150 6.31 -1.71 16.29
CA VAL A 150 6.93 -0.44 16.66
C VAL A 150 8.08 -0.63 17.66
N CYS A 151 8.05 -1.67 18.48
CA CYS A 151 9.17 -2.00 19.38
C CYS A 151 10.44 -2.48 18.65
N LYS A 152 10.47 -2.52 17.31
CA LYS A 152 11.64 -2.96 16.51
C LYS A 152 12.12 -1.92 15.49
N ILE A 153 11.45 -0.78 15.38
CA ILE A 153 11.81 0.31 14.47
C ILE A 153 11.73 1.61 15.28
N ASP A 154 12.76 1.85 16.07
CA ASP A 154 13.06 3.21 16.53
C ASP A 154 13.65 3.96 15.34
N LEU A 155 12.91 4.97 14.85
CA LEU A 155 13.40 5.95 13.87
C LEU A 155 14.30 6.97 14.57
#